data_AF-A0A933A7Y9-F1
#
_entry.id   AF-A0A933A7Y9-F1
#
_cell.length_a   1.000
_cell.length_b   1.000
_cell.length_c   1.000
_cell.angle_alpha   90.00
_cell.angle_beta   90.00
_cell.angle_gamma   90.00
#
_symmetry.space_group_name_H-M   'P 1'
#
loop_
_entity.id
_entity.type
_entity.pdbx_description
1 polymer ?
#
loop_
_entity_poly.entity_id
_entity_poly.type
_entity_poly.pdbx_seq_one_letter_code
_entity_poly.pdbx_strand_id
1 'polypeptide(L)' 'MKYRVRLDLSFNDEADARAVMSYARQLTDRAVNINTGRENEELSFLDLELCRHDESLPCTRLERVEIRT' A
#
# COMPACT_ATOMS: atom_id res chain seq x y z
N MET A 1 6.34 13.79 16.46
CA MET A 1 6.63 12.34 16.30
C MET A 1 5.50 11.73 15.48
N LYS A 2 5.79 10.83 14.53
CA LYS A 2 4.78 10.16 13.69
C LYS A 2 4.92 8.66 13.86
N TYR A 3 3.81 7.94 13.91
CA TYR A 3 3.78 6.48 13.94
C TYR A 3 3.49 5.96 12.54
N ARG A 4 4.27 4.97 12.08
CA ARG A 4 4.11 4.37 10.75
C ARG A 4 3.86 2.88 10.90
N VAL A 5 2.80 2.41 10.25
CA VAL A 5 2.46 1.00 10.12
C VAL A 5 2.64 0.60 8.65
N ARG A 6 3.33 -0.51 8.40
CA ARG A 6 3.46 -1.13 7.08
C ARG A 6 2.97 -2.56 7.17
N LEU A 7 2.06 -2.95 6.29
CA LEU A 7 1.54 -4.31 6.20
C LEU A 7 2.09 -4.94 4.92
N ASP A 8 2.68 -6.12 5.06
CA ASP A 8 3.16 -6.96 3.97
C ASP A 8 2.53 -8.34 4.16
N LEU A 9 1.48 -8.61 3.39
CA LEU A 9 0.61 -9.77 3.55
C LEU A 9 0.41 -10.41 2.18
N SER A 10 0.45 -11.74 2.15
CA SER A 10 0.22 -12.54 0.94
C SER A 10 -1.06 -13.35 1.08
N PHE A 11 -1.84 -13.42 0.01
CA PHE A 11 -3.14 -14.08 -0.04
C PHE A 11 -3.18 -15.05 -1.23
N ASN A 12 -3.91 -16.15 -1.08
CA ASN A 12 -4.16 -17.09 -2.17
C ASN A 12 -5.31 -16.66 -3.09
N ASP A 13 -6.16 -15.74 -2.63
CA ASP A 13 -7.35 -15.27 -3.33
C ASP A 13 -7.31 -13.74 -3.52
N GLU A 14 -7.64 -13.27 -4.72
CA GLU A 14 -7.62 -11.84 -5.04
C GLU A 14 -8.68 -11.06 -4.23
N ALA A 15 -9.84 -11.64 -3.96
CA ALA A 15 -10.91 -11.00 -3.21
C ALA A 15 -10.50 -10.69 -1.77
N ASP A 16 -9.74 -11.59 -1.12
CA ASP A 16 -9.21 -11.34 0.22
C ASP A 16 -8.18 -10.19 0.22
N ALA A 17 -7.27 -10.19 -0.77
CA ALA A 17 -6.30 -9.11 -0.93
C ALA A 17 -7.01 -7.76 -1.18
N ARG A 18 -8.06 -7.76 -2.02
CA ARG A 18 -8.90 -6.58 -2.29
C ARG A 18 -9.68 -6.12 -1.07
N ALA A 19 -10.15 -7.03 -0.22
CA ALA A 19 -10.87 -6.69 1.00
C ALA A 19 -9.96 -5.92 1.97
N VAL A 20 -8.72 -6.38 2.15
CA VAL A 20 -7.72 -5.68 2.98
C VAL A 20 -7.33 -4.33 2.36
N MET A 21 -7.14 -4.26 1.04
CA MET A 21 -6.87 -3.01 0.34
C MET A 21 -7.99 -1.99 0.55
N SER A 22 -9.24 -2.41 0.41
CA SER A 22 -10.43 -1.57 0.63
C SER A 22 -10.51 -1.07 2.07
N TYR A 23 -10.27 -1.93 3.05
CA TYR A 23 -10.22 -1.53 4.46
C TYR A 23 -9.10 -0.52 4.69
N ALA A 24 -7.88 -0.79 4.22
CA ALA A 24 -6.75 0.13 4.35
C ALA A 24 -7.03 1.49 3.70
N ARG A 25 -7.70 1.51 2.54
CA ARG A 25 -8.15 2.72 1.84
C ARG A 25 -9.09 3.57 2.70
N GLN A 26 -9.99 2.96 3.47
CA GLN A 26 -10.85 3.71 4.40
C GLN A 26 -10.09 4.35 5.56
N LEU A 27 -8.90 3.83 5.89
CA LEU A 27 -8.07 4.42 6.94
C LEU A 27 -7.22 5.58 6.44
N THR A 28 -7.08 5.78 5.12
CA THR A 28 -6.16 6.78 4.55
C THR A 28 -6.54 8.21 4.91
N ASP A 29 -7.81 8.48 5.15
CA ASP A 29 -8.30 9.80 5.57
C ASP A 29 -7.72 10.23 6.93
N ARG A 30 -7.18 9.29 7.70
CA ARG A 30 -6.53 9.52 9.01
C ARG A 30 -5.01 9.45 8.94
N ALA A 31 -4.45 9.07 7.79
CA ALA A 31 -3.00 9.02 7.60
C ALA A 31 -2.44 10.43 7.38
N VAL A 32 -1.13 10.59 7.56
CA VAL A 32 -0.44 11.86 7.29
C VAL A 32 0.87 11.58 6.57
N ASN A 33 1.22 12.40 5.58
CA ASN A 33 2.53 12.33 4.93
C ASN A 33 3.65 12.81 5.87
N ILE A 34 4.87 12.32 5.68
CA ILE A 34 6.04 12.73 6.47
C ILE A 34 6.78 13.82 5.69
N ASN A 35 7.15 14.91 6.35
CA ASN A 35 7.85 16.05 5.75
C ASN A 35 7.16 16.70 4.52
N THR A 36 5.82 16.77 4.51
CA THR A 36 5.04 17.38 3.42
C THR A 36 5.62 18.74 2.97
N GLY A 37 5.84 18.90 1.67
CA GLY A 37 6.35 20.13 1.05
C GLY A 37 7.86 20.37 1.20
N ARG A 38 8.63 19.38 1.68
CA ARG A 38 10.09 19.44 1.78
C ARG A 38 10.74 18.51 0.76
N GLU A 39 12.02 18.74 0.45
CA GLU A 39 12.80 17.87 -0.44
C GLU A 39 12.83 16.39 0.01
N ASN A 40 12.65 16.16 1.31
CA ASN A 40 12.60 14.85 1.93
C ASN A 40 11.17 14.40 2.30
N GLU A 41 10.17 14.85 1.54
CA GLU A 41 8.78 14.39 1.67
C GLU A 41 8.69 12.87 1.41
N GLU A 42 8.12 12.14 2.36
CA GLU A 42 7.78 10.73 2.18
C GLU A 42 6.26 10.60 1.99
N LEU A 43 5.88 10.18 0.79
CA LEU A 43 4.51 9.86 0.43
C LEU A 43 4.12 8.49 0.99
N SER A 44 2.99 8.44 1.68
CA SER A 44 2.39 7.16 2.06
C SER A 44 1.58 6.59 0.90
N PHE A 45 1.58 5.27 0.77
CA PHE A 45 0.89 4.58 -0.32
C PHE A 45 0.41 3.19 0.11
N LEU A 46 -0.58 2.70 -0.62
CA LEU A 46 -1.03 1.31 -0.59
C LEU A 46 -0.76 0.71 -1.98
N ASP A 47 -0.12 -0.46 -2.03
CA ASP A 47 0.12 -1.19 -3.27
C ASP A 47 -0.61 -2.54 -3.19
N LEU A 48 -1.21 -2.95 -4.31
CA LEU A 48 -1.67 -4.31 -4.54
C LEU A 48 -0.89 -4.87 -5.72
N GLU A 49 -0.22 -5.99 -5.51
CA GLU A 49 0.64 -6.62 -6.51
C GLU A 49 0.25 -8.10 -6.68
N LEU A 50 0.29 -8.59 -7.91
CA LEU A 50 0.20 -10.01 -8.23
C LEU A 50 1.61 -10.57 -8.37
N CYS A 51 2.01 -11.41 -7.43
CA CYS A 51 3.32 -12.06 -7.42
C CYS A 51 3.20 -13.51 -7.88
N ARG A 52 4.05 -13.91 -8.84
CA ARG A 52 4.14 -15.28 -9.36
C ARG A 52 5.57 -15.80 -9.20
N HIS A 53 6.06 -15.75 -7.95
CA HIS A 53 7.43 -16.14 -7.61
C HIS A 53 7.67 -17.64 -7.81
N ASP A 54 6.62 -18.46 -7.70
CA ASP A 54 6.61 -19.88 -8.05
C ASP A 54 6.91 -20.11 -9.55
N GLU A 55 6.46 -19.19 -10.40
CA GLU A 55 6.79 -19.16 -11.84
C GLU A 55 8.12 -18.43 -12.14
N SER A 56 8.86 -17.99 -11.12
CA SER A 56 10.04 -17.12 -11.24
C SER A 56 9.79 -15.81 -11.98
N LEU A 57 8.54 -15.33 -11.98
CA LEU A 57 8.14 -14.07 -12.62
C LEU A 57 8.12 -12.92 -11.60
N PRO A 58 8.39 -11.68 -12.04
CA PRO A 58 8.32 -10.52 -11.17
C PRO A 58 6.87 -10.24 -10.75
N CYS A 59 6.70 -9.63 -9.58
CA CYS A 59 5.41 -9.09 -9.18
C CYS A 59 4.94 -8.01 -10.17
N THR A 60 3.67 -8.06 -10.55
CA THR A 60 3.02 -7.03 -11.36
C THR A 60 2.13 -6.19 -10.46
N ARG A 61 2.33 -4.86 -10.46
CA ARG A 61 1.47 -3.96 -9.70
C ARG A 61 0.10 -3.86 -10.35
N LEU A 62 -0.93 -4.25 -9.61
CA LEU A 62 -2.32 -4.16 -10.03
C LEU A 62 -2.93 -2.80 -9.69
N GLU A 63 -2.61 -2.28 -8.50
CA GLU A 63 -3.16 -1.02 -8.01
C GLU A 63 -2.13 -0.28 -7.13
N ARG A 64 -2.15 1.05 -7.20
CA ARG A 64 -1.42 1.93 -6.30
C ARG A 64 -2.33 3.08 -5.88
N VAL A 65 -2.50 3.25 -4.57
CA VAL A 65 -3.18 4.42 -4.00
C VAL A 65 -2.16 5.26 -3.27
N GLU A 66 -1.87 6.44 -3.81
CA GLU A 66 -1.08 7.46 -3.11
C GLU A 66 -1.98 8.22 -2.12
N ILE A 67 -1.50 8.37 -0.90
CA ILE A 67 -2.20 9.10 0.15
C ILE A 67 -1.78 10.57 0.04
N ARG A 68 -2.73 11.41 -0.39
CA ARG A 68 -2.56 12.87 -0.54
C ARG A 68 -3.39 13.59 0.51
N THR A 69 -2.96 13.47 1.77
CA THR A 69 -3.49 14.21 2.93
C THR A 69 -2.69 15.47 3.17
#